data_AF-A0A4S1WRW3-F1
#
_entry.id   AF-A0A4S1WRW3-F1
#
_cell.length_a   1.000
_cell.length_b   1.000
_cell.length_c   1.000
_cell.angle_alpha   90.00
_cell.angle_beta   90.00
_cell.angle_gamma   90.00
#
_symmetry.space_group_name_H-M   'P 1'
#
loop_
_entity.id
_entity.type
_entity.pdbx_description
1 polymer ?
#
loop_
_entity_poly.entity_id
_entity_poly.type
_entity_poly.pdbx_seq_one_letter_code
_entity_poly.pdbx_strand_id
1 'polypeptide(L)'
;MSEAIWPMNRFEKLALASVIVVSLLCVRGPGDLAYDHYRAQVPEGMLPVGLAGWAIFTYGPIALAVAFWRLAKSIRSSWALHLLLLPSMIALARTGSELMLLVIDDPDFDATMDAPLMAGVLLFLIAVGGYFGALLRPLFARPRDPMDVG
;
A
#
# COMPACT_ATOMS: atom_id res chain seq x y z
N MET A 1 -25.04 -4.25 22.26
CA MET A 1 -24.85 -4.45 20.81
C MET A 1 -23.52 -5.15 20.62
N SER A 2 -23.53 -6.45 20.32
CA SER A 2 -22.32 -7.23 20.08
C SER A 2 -21.83 -6.92 18.67
N GLU A 3 -20.63 -6.34 18.52
CA GLU A 3 -20.01 -6.19 17.20
C GLU A 3 -19.79 -7.59 16.63
N ALA A 4 -20.57 -7.94 15.59
CA ALA A 4 -20.31 -9.13 14.81
C ALA A 4 -18.98 -8.91 14.08
N ILE A 5 -17.89 -9.45 14.65
CA ILE A 5 -16.60 -9.53 13.97
C ILE A 5 -16.82 -10.43 12.76
N TRP A 6 -17.07 -9.82 11.60
CA TRP A 6 -17.24 -10.56 10.37
C TRP A 6 -15.95 -11.31 10.06
N PRO A 7 -15.96 -12.66 10.05
CA PRO A 7 -14.76 -13.42 9.79
C PRO A 7 -14.24 -13.06 8.39
N MET A 8 -12.99 -12.63 8.31
CA MET A 8 -12.35 -12.31 7.03
C MET A 8 -12.45 -13.50 6.08
N ASN A 9 -12.89 -13.23 4.85
CA ASN A 9 -12.93 -14.20 3.78
C ASN A 9 -11.50 -14.74 3.54
N ARG A 10 -11.36 -16.03 3.21
CA ARG A 10 -10.08 -16.67 2.85
C ARG A 10 -9.30 -15.87 1.79
N PHE A 11 -9.99 -15.26 0.83
CA PHE A 11 -9.38 -14.40 -0.18
C PHE A 11 -8.84 -13.08 0.39
N GLU A 12 -9.53 -12.48 1.36
CA GLU A 12 -9.04 -11.26 2.03
C GLU A 12 -7.80 -11.56 2.86
N LYS A 13 -7.76 -12.74 3.50
CA LYS A 13 -6.57 -13.22 4.22
C LYS A 13 -5.41 -13.45 3.27
N LEU A 14 -5.65 -14.06 2.11
CA LEU A 14 -4.62 -14.28 1.09
C LEU A 14 -4.10 -12.96 0.50
N ALA A 15 -4.99 -12.02 0.18
CA ALA A 15 -4.59 -10.71 -0.32
C ALA A 15 -3.77 -9.92 0.72
N LEU A 16 -4.19 -9.96 1.99
CA LEU A 16 -3.43 -9.36 3.09
C LEU A 16 -2.08 -10.04 3.26
N ALA A 17 -2.04 -11.37 3.24
CA ALA A 17 -0.80 -12.15 3.38
C ALA A 17 0.17 -11.90 2.21
N SER A 18 -0.32 -11.86 0.97
CA SER A 18 0.51 -11.56 -0.20
C SER A 18 1.05 -10.15 -0.14
N VAL A 19 0.24 -9.18 0.30
CA VAL A 19 0.71 -7.81 0.49
C VAL A 19 1.77 -7.75 1.58
N ILE A 20 1.57 -8.41 2.73
CA ILE A 20 2.59 -8.49 3.79
C ILE A 20 3.88 -9.13 3.27
N VAL A 21 3.79 -10.26 2.55
CA VAL A 21 4.95 -10.96 2.02
C VAL A 21 5.68 -10.10 0.99
N VAL A 22 4.98 -9.49 0.03
CA VAL A 22 5.60 -8.60 -0.96
C VAL A 22 6.21 -7.38 -0.28
N SER A 23 5.53 -6.79 0.71
CA SER A 23 6.09 -5.70 1.52
C SER A 23 7.38 -6.13 2.21
N LEU A 24 7.41 -7.28 2.88
CA LEU A 24 8.60 -7.82 3.54
C LEU A 24 9.74 -8.12 2.55
N LEU A 25 9.42 -8.61 1.36
CA LEU A 25 10.40 -8.85 0.29
C LEU A 25 10.94 -7.54 -0.32
N CYS A 26 10.14 -6.48 -0.31
CA CYS A 26 10.51 -5.13 -0.72
C CYS A 26 11.23 -4.33 0.39
N VAL A 27 11.17 -4.78 1.65
CA VAL A 27 12.11 -4.32 2.69
C VAL A 27 13.47 -4.91 2.38
N ARG A 28 14.18 -4.28 1.45
CA ARG A 28 15.64 -4.39 1.46
C ARG A 28 16.11 -3.70 2.73
N GLY A 29 16.61 -4.51 3.66
CA GLY A 29 17.04 -4.05 4.98
C GLY A 29 18.26 -3.12 4.93
N PRO A 30 18.69 -2.61 6.10
CA PRO A 30 19.83 -1.68 6.26
C PRO A 30 21.21 -2.30 5.98
N GLY A 31 21.35 -3.02 4.86
CA GLY A 31 22.61 -3.58 4.35
C GLY A 31 22.62 -3.72 2.83
N ASP A 32 21.67 -3.09 2.12
CA ASP A 32 21.79 -2.90 0.68
C ASP A 32 22.79 -1.78 0.41
N LEU A 33 23.66 -1.94 -0.58
CA LEU A 33 24.72 -0.96 -0.91
C LEU A 33 24.15 0.44 -1.18
N ALA A 34 22.90 0.50 -1.68
CA ALA A 34 22.17 1.75 -1.85
C ALA A 34 21.84 2.44 -0.51
N TYR A 35 21.45 1.67 0.51
CA TYR A 35 21.14 2.23 1.83
C TYR A 35 22.39 2.84 2.49
N ASP A 36 23.54 2.17 2.41
CA ASP A 36 24.78 2.69 2.97
C ASP A 36 25.25 3.96 2.25
N HIS A 37 25.05 4.03 0.93
CA HIS A 37 25.33 5.24 0.14
C HIS A 37 24.45 6.42 0.58
N TYR A 38 23.14 6.24 0.70
CA TYR A 38 22.24 7.31 1.16
C TYR A 38 22.45 7.67 2.62
N ARG A 39 22.74 6.70 3.49
CA ARG A 39 22.99 6.94 4.92
C ARG A 39 24.18 7.87 5.14
N ALA A 40 25.22 7.80 4.31
CA ALA A 40 26.38 8.67 4.42
C ALA A 40 26.07 10.15 4.10
N GLN A 41 24.98 10.41 3.38
CA GLN A 41 24.56 11.76 2.97
C GLN A 41 23.51 12.37 3.92
N VAL A 42 22.84 11.55 4.74
CA VAL A 42 21.77 12.01 5.63
C VAL A 42 22.37 12.61 6.91
N PRO A 43 22.04 13.87 7.27
CA PRO A 43 22.41 14.43 8.57
C PRO A 43 21.91 13.55 9.73
N GLU A 44 22.72 13.35 10.78
CA GLU A 44 22.41 12.40 11.87
C GLU A 44 21.04 12.64 12.54
N GLY A 45 20.56 13.89 12.57
CA GLY A 45 19.24 14.26 13.11
C GLY A 45 18.06 14.04 12.17
N MET A 46 18.29 13.83 10.87
CA MET A 46 17.26 13.72 9.84
C MET A 46 16.91 12.27 9.49
N LEU A 47 17.72 11.30 9.92
CA LEU A 47 17.48 9.88 9.68
C LEU A 47 16.06 9.40 10.09
N PRO A 48 15.49 9.82 11.24
CA PRO A 48 14.13 9.43 11.60
C PRO A 48 13.07 9.94 10.61
N VAL A 49 13.28 11.10 10.00
CA VAL A 49 12.36 11.69 9.02
C VAL A 49 12.35 10.87 7.73
N GLY A 50 13.54 10.49 7.24
CA GLY A 50 13.68 9.63 6.07
C GLY A 50 13.07 8.24 6.28
N LEU A 51 13.29 7.64 7.46
CA LEU A 51 12.67 6.37 7.83
C LEU A 51 11.15 6.46 7.96
N ALA A 52 10.63 7.56 8.51
CA ALA A 52 9.19 7.81 8.57
C ALA A 52 8.59 7.96 7.17
N GLY A 53 9.25 8.73 6.28
CA GLY A 53 8.86 8.86 4.88
C GLY A 53 8.81 7.51 4.17
N TRP A 54 9.86 6.70 4.32
CA TRP A 54 9.93 5.35 3.76
C TRP A 54 8.82 4.43 4.28
N ALA A 55 8.56 4.45 5.59
CA ALA A 55 7.50 3.65 6.18
C ALA A 55 6.12 4.09 5.68
N ILE A 56 5.87 5.40 5.59
CA ILE A 56 4.62 5.95 5.06
C ILE A 56 4.45 5.57 3.59
N PHE A 57 5.48 5.73 2.77
CA PHE A 57 5.42 5.43 1.35
C PHE A 57 5.19 3.94 1.08
N THR A 58 5.89 3.08 1.82
CA THR A 58 5.90 1.62 1.61
C THR A 58 4.65 0.96 2.20
N TYR A 59 4.28 1.29 3.44
CA TYR A 59 3.21 0.60 4.17
C TYR A 59 1.91 1.39 4.24
N GLY A 60 1.97 2.70 4.06
CA GLY A 60 0.81 3.58 4.13
C GLY A 60 -0.32 3.16 3.19
N PRO A 61 -0.08 2.98 1.88
CA PRO A 61 -1.13 2.58 0.93
C PRO A 61 -1.83 1.28 1.34
N ILE A 62 -1.09 0.33 1.91
CA ILE A 62 -1.61 -0.96 2.37
C ILE A 62 -2.50 -0.79 3.61
N ALA A 63 -1.98 -0.09 4.62
CA ALA A 63 -2.73 0.19 5.85
C ALA A 63 -4.04 0.93 5.52
N LEU A 64 -3.96 1.90 4.60
CA LEU A 64 -5.10 2.66 4.12
C LEU A 64 -6.11 1.79 3.36
N ALA A 65 -5.66 0.91 2.47
CA ALA A 65 -6.51 -0.05 1.76
C ALA A 65 -7.31 -0.91 2.75
N VAL A 66 -6.64 -1.48 3.75
CA VAL A 66 -7.27 -2.33 4.77
C VAL A 66 -8.26 -1.53 5.61
N ALA A 67 -7.89 -0.32 6.03
CA ALA A 67 -8.76 0.57 6.81
C ALA A 67 -10.03 0.93 6.02
N PHE A 68 -9.89 1.34 4.77
CA PHE A 68 -11.01 1.67 3.90
C PHE A 68 -11.90 0.46 3.60
N TRP A 69 -11.31 -0.73 3.42
CA TRP A 69 -12.10 -1.96 3.22
C TRP A 69 -12.93 -2.30 4.46
N ARG A 70 -12.36 -2.17 5.66
CA ARG A 70 -13.07 -2.39 6.92
C ARG A 70 -14.18 -1.36 7.13
N LEU A 71 -13.87 -0.09 6.85
CA LEU A 71 -14.84 1.01 6.97
C LEU A 71 -15.97 0.90 5.94
N ALA A 72 -15.66 0.46 4.71
CA ALA A 72 -16.67 0.23 3.68
C ALA A 72 -17.68 -0.85 4.07
N LYS A 73 -17.28 -1.85 4.88
CA LYS A 73 -18.20 -2.87 5.40
C LYS A 73 -19.16 -2.34 6.47
N SER A 74 -18.81 -1.27 7.18
CA SER A 74 -19.65 -0.71 8.24
C SER A 74 -20.63 0.36 7.75
N ILE A 75 -20.46 0.89 6.53
CA ILE A 75 -21.25 2.00 6.00
C ILE A 75 -22.15 1.54 4.83
N ARG A 76 -23.41 1.97 4.83
CA ARG A 76 -24.42 1.65 3.79
C ARG A 76 -24.03 2.14 2.39
N SER A 77 -23.28 3.25 2.29
CA SER A 77 -22.75 3.81 1.05
C SER A 77 -21.24 3.55 0.93
N SER A 78 -20.88 2.29 0.71
CA SER A 78 -19.49 1.84 0.63
C SER A 78 -18.73 2.39 -0.57
N TRP A 79 -19.42 2.68 -1.68
CA TRP A 79 -18.81 3.14 -2.93
C TRP A 79 -18.05 4.47 -2.82
N ALA A 80 -18.58 5.43 -2.06
CA ALA A 80 -17.90 6.70 -1.85
C ALA A 80 -16.55 6.52 -1.16
N LEU A 81 -16.45 5.59 -0.20
CA LEU A 81 -15.18 5.25 0.44
C LEU A 81 -14.20 4.62 -0.55
N HIS A 82 -14.66 3.67 -1.36
CA HIS A 82 -13.80 3.06 -2.38
C HIS A 82 -13.25 4.08 -3.38
N LEU A 83 -14.04 5.09 -3.76
CA LEU A 83 -13.60 6.19 -4.63
C LEU A 83 -12.60 7.12 -3.93
N LEU A 84 -12.80 7.40 -2.64
CA LEU A 84 -11.90 8.24 -1.83
C LEU A 84 -10.55 7.56 -1.53
N LEU A 85 -10.46 6.24 -1.67
CA LEU A 85 -9.22 5.52 -1.40
C LEU A 85 -8.09 5.97 -2.33
N LEU A 86 -8.35 6.05 -3.64
CA LEU A 86 -7.32 6.38 -4.62
C LEU A 86 -6.65 7.75 -4.38
N PRO A 87 -7.39 8.88 -4.24
CA PRO A 87 -6.77 10.16 -3.93
C PRO A 87 -6.05 10.15 -2.58
N SER A 88 -6.57 9.40 -1.60
CA SER A 88 -5.94 9.27 -0.28
C SER A 88 -4.62 8.48 -0.34
N MET A 89 -4.56 7.40 -1.13
CA MET A 89 -3.33 6.65 -1.39
C MET A 89 -2.30 7.51 -2.13
N ILE A 90 -2.73 8.30 -3.13
CA ILE A 90 -1.84 9.22 -3.87
C ILE A 90 -1.27 10.28 -2.93
N ALA A 91 -2.12 10.88 -2.09
CA ALA A 91 -1.68 11.87 -1.11
C ALA A 91 -0.65 11.27 -0.14
N LEU A 92 -0.93 10.07 0.39
CA LEU A 92 -0.05 9.38 1.32
C LEU A 92 1.28 8.98 0.67
N ALA A 93 1.23 8.52 -0.59
CA ALA A 93 2.41 8.18 -1.37
C ALA A 93 3.28 9.43 -1.60
N ARG A 94 2.68 10.56 -1.99
CA ARG A 94 3.39 11.83 -2.14
C ARG A 94 4.00 12.30 -0.83
N THR A 95 3.26 12.26 0.28
CA THR A 95 3.80 12.66 1.59
C THR A 95 5.00 11.79 1.97
N GLY A 96 4.91 10.47 1.76
CA GLY A 96 6.02 9.56 2.04
C GLY A 96 7.26 9.87 1.18
N SER A 97 7.09 10.07 -0.12
CA SER A 97 8.20 10.37 -1.03
C SER A 97 8.84 11.72 -0.73
N GLU A 98 8.05 12.76 -0.48
CA GLU A 98 8.58 14.10 -0.12
C GLU A 98 9.39 14.05 1.19
N LEU A 99 8.94 13.29 2.20
CA LEU A 99 9.70 13.10 3.44
C LEU A 99 11.01 12.32 3.24
N MET A 100 11.02 11.34 2.32
CA MET A 100 12.24 10.63 1.97
C MET A 100 13.23 11.51 1.20
N LEU A 101 12.73 12.32 0.27
CA LEU A 101 13.57 13.21 -0.55
C LEU A 101 14.09 14.40 0.25
N LEU A 102 13.35 14.86 1.27
CA LEU A 102 13.77 15.95 2.15
C LEU A 102 15.12 15.68 2.85
N VAL A 103 15.48 14.42 3.06
CA VAL A 103 16.71 14.03 3.78
C VAL A 103 17.89 13.72 2.86
N ILE A 104 17.69 13.68 1.55
CA ILE A 104 18.71 13.37 0.55
C ILE A 104 19.24 14.70 -0.01
N ASP A 105 20.53 14.95 0.17
CA ASP A 105 21.22 16.15 -0.31
C ASP A 105 22.10 15.81 -1.52
N ASP A 106 21.50 15.20 -2.55
CA ASP A 106 22.22 14.76 -3.77
C ASP A 106 21.62 15.40 -5.04
N PRO A 107 22.38 16.25 -5.76
CA PRO A 107 21.94 16.85 -7.02
C PRO A 107 22.14 15.93 -8.24
N ASP A 108 22.78 14.77 -8.10
CA ASP A 108 23.18 13.97 -9.25
C ASP A 108 22.03 13.13 -9.84
N PHE A 109 21.70 13.43 -11.09
CA PHE A 109 20.58 12.82 -11.83
C PHE A 109 20.83 11.33 -12.08
N ASP A 110 22.10 10.88 -12.03
CA ASP A 110 22.57 9.53 -12.37
C ASP A 110 22.73 8.56 -11.15
N ALA A 111 22.08 8.85 -10.01
CA ALA A 111 21.60 7.82 -9.08
C ALA A 111 20.29 7.14 -9.56
N THR A 112 19.76 7.65 -10.69
CA THR A 112 19.00 7.14 -11.87
C THR A 112 18.01 5.97 -11.87
N MET A 113 17.60 5.31 -10.79
CA MET A 113 16.44 4.39 -10.93
C MET A 113 15.36 4.57 -9.90
N ASP A 114 15.24 5.77 -9.32
CA ASP A 114 14.27 6.00 -8.23
C ASP A 114 14.43 4.87 -7.20
N ALA A 115 15.64 4.30 -7.03
CA ALA A 115 15.83 2.98 -6.40
C ALA A 115 15.14 2.87 -5.02
N PRO A 116 15.20 3.90 -4.14
CA PRO A 116 14.44 3.86 -2.88
C PRO A 116 12.92 4.00 -3.08
N LEU A 117 12.45 4.65 -4.15
CA LEU A 117 11.04 4.83 -4.48
C LEU A 117 10.45 3.65 -5.29
N MET A 118 11.23 2.95 -6.10
CA MET A 118 10.75 1.93 -7.04
C MET A 118 10.00 0.80 -6.33
N ALA A 119 10.49 0.38 -5.16
CA ALA A 119 9.83 -0.61 -4.32
C ALA A 119 8.46 -0.09 -3.81
N GLY A 120 8.39 1.15 -3.33
CA GLY A 120 7.15 1.75 -2.86
C GLY A 120 6.13 1.99 -3.99
N VAL A 121 6.59 2.39 -5.19
CA VAL A 121 5.74 2.53 -6.38
C VAL A 121 5.17 1.18 -6.80
N LEU A 122 5.98 0.12 -6.86
CA LEU A 122 5.51 -1.22 -7.20
C LEU A 122 4.48 -1.73 -6.19
N LEU A 123 4.74 -1.53 -4.89
CA LEU A 123 3.79 -1.88 -3.83
C LEU A 123 2.49 -1.08 -3.92
N PHE A 124 2.57 0.21 -4.24
CA PHE A 124 1.41 1.05 -4.48
C PHE A 124 0.57 0.51 -5.64
N LEU A 125 1.20 0.17 -6.78
CA LEU A 125 0.50 -0.40 -7.94
C LEU A 125 -0.14 -1.75 -7.62
N ILE A 126 0.55 -2.62 -6.88
CA ILE A 126 0.02 -3.91 -6.42
C ILE A 126 -1.17 -3.69 -5.47
N ALA A 127 -1.07 -2.74 -4.54
CA ALA A 127 -2.14 -2.43 -3.60
C ALA A 127 -3.39 -1.90 -4.31
N VAL A 128 -3.22 -0.95 -5.24
CA VAL A 128 -4.32 -0.39 -6.04
C VAL A 128 -4.94 -1.49 -6.92
N GLY A 129 -4.12 -2.22 -7.67
CA GLY A 129 -4.60 -3.29 -8.57
C GLY A 129 -5.30 -4.41 -7.81
N GLY A 130 -4.73 -4.85 -6.68
CA GLY A 130 -5.33 -5.87 -5.81
C GLY A 130 -6.66 -5.41 -5.20
N TYR A 131 -6.74 -4.17 -4.74
CA TYR A 131 -7.94 -3.61 -4.13
C TYR A 131 -9.09 -3.48 -5.13
N PHE A 132 -8.85 -2.83 -6.28
CA PHE A 132 -9.89 -2.65 -7.28
C PHE A 132 -10.24 -3.96 -8.00
N GLY A 133 -9.26 -4.86 -8.19
CA GLY A 133 -9.53 -6.22 -8.69
C GLY A 133 -10.48 -7.00 -7.77
N ALA A 134 -10.29 -6.90 -6.45
CA ALA A 134 -11.20 -7.51 -5.47
C ALA A 134 -12.60 -6.85 -5.51
N LEU A 135 -12.67 -5.52 -5.67
CA LEU A 135 -13.92 -4.77 -5.74
C LEU A 135 -14.76 -5.13 -6.97
N LEU A 136 -14.13 -5.43 -8.11
CA LEU A 136 -14.83 -5.76 -9.35
C LEU A 136 -15.33 -7.22 -9.41
N ARG A 137 -14.86 -8.11 -8.53
CA ARG A 137 -15.24 -9.53 -8.52
C ARG A 137 -16.76 -9.79 -8.53
N PRO A 138 -17.60 -9.10 -7.74
CA PRO A 138 -19.04 -9.33 -7.75
C PRO A 138 -19.69 -9.04 -9.11
N LEU A 139 -19.13 -8.14 -9.92
CA LEU A 139 -19.65 -7.82 -11.25
C LEU A 139 -19.48 -8.97 -12.25
N PHE A 140 -18.47 -9.82 -12.03
CA PHE A 140 -18.17 -10.96 -12.90
C PHE A 140 -18.72 -12.29 -12.38
N ALA A 141 -19.11 -12.35 -11.10
CA ALA A 141 -19.85 -13.49 -10.56
C ALA A 141 -21.29 -13.42 -11.09
N ARG A 142 -21.53 -13.94 -12.31
CA ARG A 142 -22.89 -14.11 -12.83
C ARG A 142 -23.73 -14.87 -11.79
N PRO A 143 -24.99 -14.45 -11.54
CA PRO A 143 -25.91 -15.29 -10.79
C PRO A 143 -25.96 -16.66 -11.47
N ARG A 144 -25.63 -17.72 -10.72
CA ARG A 144 -26.06 -19.07 -11.13
C ARG A 144 -27.58 -19.02 -11.02
N ASP A 145 -28.27 -18.95 -12.15
CA ASP A 145 -29.72 -19.09 -12.16
C ASP A 145 -30.05 -20.42 -11.50
N PRO A 146 -30.89 -20.45 -10.45
CA PRO A 146 -31.29 -21.69 -9.78
C PRO A 146 -32.27 -22.55 -10.62
N MET A 147 -32.20 -22.46 -11.95
CA MET A 147 -33.14 -23.08 -12.89
C MET A 147 -32.68 -24.43 -13.46
N ASP A 148 -31.69 -25.07 -12.85
CA ASP A 148 -31.39 -26.51 -12.99
C ASP A 148 -31.46 -27.07 -11.56
N VAL A 149 -32.42 -27.89 -11.12
CA VAL A 149 -32.89 -29.21 -11.58
C VAL A 149 -34.27 -29.39 -10.89
N GLY A 150 -35.38 -29.81 -11.51
CA GLY A 150 -35.57 -31.03 -12.30
C GLY A 150 -36.07 -32.14 -11.37
#